data_AF-A0A841ERN4-F1
#
_entry.id   AF-A0A841ERN4-F1
#
_cell.length_a   1.000
_cell.length_b   1.000
_cell.length_c   1.000
_cell.angle_alpha   90.00
_cell.angle_beta   90.00
_cell.angle_gamma   90.00
#
_symmetry.space_group_name_H-M   'P 1'
#
loop_
_entity.id
_entity.type
_entity.pdbx_description
1 polymer ?
#
loop_
_entity_poly.entity_id
_entity_poly.type
_entity_poly.pdbx_seq_one_letter_code
_entity_poly.pdbx_strand_id
1 'polypeptide(L)'
;MIFTPKESLLNSFLMVYFYTIENILNHSPNRLSDLKFQSEEANTDEHLKIYFHDFLSTHCDILESKLKHLIIKIDTEEHLIDIESLKKYKIIDVLLPEQLTFEQKKRISESKKSFYTNPDLYLKITDGINIYFESVELKSTKDDTIPGSSIQQVSPYEWVIFIKRGKEKVTVATGFYINTITEKLPFPDRSPRPQVGFKTLLAWNKEYRKVENDTLTIESITDINKDKIKLLTDWQDYLSSEWLEIILSVDKKKNEKWFNNTIRKLALKLLEHNDRMTENEKETLRYNLLKLIE
;
A
#
# COMPACT_ATOMS: atom_id res chain seq x y z
N MET A 1 7.53 7.40 -10.82
CA MET A 1 6.54 6.76 -11.71
C MET A 1 6.71 7.44 -13.06
N ILE A 2 7.06 6.72 -14.14
CA ILE A 2 7.08 7.34 -15.47
C ILE A 2 5.66 7.21 -16.00
N PHE A 3 4.89 8.29 -15.92
CA PHE A 3 3.55 8.33 -16.49
C PHE A 3 3.66 8.27 -18.01
N THR A 4 3.25 7.17 -18.62
CA THR A 4 2.94 7.20 -20.06
C THR A 4 1.49 7.71 -20.24
N PRO A 5 1.16 8.44 -21.32
CA PRO A 5 -0.19 9.01 -21.52
C PRO A 5 -1.33 7.97 -21.60
N LYS A 6 -1.01 6.70 -21.85
CA LYS A 6 -2.00 5.61 -21.90
C LYS A 6 -2.19 4.93 -20.53
N GLU A 7 -1.12 4.80 -19.75
CA GLU A 7 -1.19 4.41 -18.33
C GLU A 7 -1.83 5.52 -17.49
N SER A 8 -1.69 6.80 -17.89
CA SER A 8 -2.30 7.93 -17.19
C SER A 8 -3.84 7.84 -17.23
N LEU A 9 -4.45 7.50 -18.36
CA LEU A 9 -5.92 7.44 -18.46
C LEU A 9 -6.53 6.23 -17.73
N LEU A 10 -5.89 5.06 -17.77
CA LEU A 10 -6.33 3.91 -16.96
C LEU A 10 -6.27 4.26 -15.47
N ASN A 11 -5.16 4.83 -15.01
CA ASN A 11 -5.01 5.25 -13.62
C ASN A 11 -6.04 6.33 -13.24
N SER A 12 -6.33 7.25 -14.16
CA SER A 12 -7.36 8.28 -13.98
C SER A 12 -8.76 7.67 -13.83
N PHE A 13 -9.10 6.69 -14.67
CA PHE A 13 -10.33 5.91 -14.53
C PHE A 13 -10.40 5.26 -13.16
N LEU A 14 -9.33 4.57 -12.71
CA LEU A 14 -9.29 3.91 -11.41
C LEU A 14 -9.43 4.91 -10.25
N MET A 15 -8.81 6.09 -10.32
CA MET A 15 -8.96 7.12 -9.28
C MET A 15 -10.42 7.55 -9.11
N VAL A 16 -11.10 7.81 -10.23
CA VAL A 16 -12.51 8.19 -10.24
C VAL A 16 -13.39 7.02 -9.79
N TYR A 17 -13.08 5.82 -10.26
CA TYR A 17 -13.78 4.59 -9.93
C TYR A 17 -13.72 4.29 -8.43
N PHE A 18 -12.52 4.22 -7.85
CA PHE A 18 -12.33 3.93 -6.43
C PHE A 18 -12.91 5.01 -5.51
N TYR A 19 -12.93 6.27 -5.95
CA TYR A 19 -13.66 7.33 -5.26
C TYR A 19 -15.18 7.11 -5.33
N THR A 20 -15.71 6.78 -6.51
CA THR A 20 -17.14 6.58 -6.73
C THR A 20 -17.68 5.41 -5.90
N ILE A 21 -16.99 4.26 -5.91
CA ILE A 21 -17.41 3.11 -5.09
C ILE A 21 -17.28 3.38 -3.59
N GLU A 22 -16.25 4.12 -3.15
CA GLU A 22 -16.12 4.53 -1.75
C GLU A 22 -17.35 5.34 -1.32
N ASN A 23 -17.76 6.29 -2.17
CA ASN A 23 -18.93 7.12 -1.90
C ASN A 23 -20.21 6.27 -1.83
N ILE A 24 -20.41 5.33 -2.75
CA ILE A 24 -21.56 4.41 -2.74
C ILE A 24 -21.58 3.59 -1.45
N LEU A 25 -20.46 2.95 -1.10
CA LEU A 25 -20.36 2.07 0.08
C LEU A 25 -20.54 2.80 1.41
N ASN A 26 -20.24 4.10 1.48
CA ASN A 26 -20.38 4.88 2.71
C ASN A 26 -21.74 5.56 2.90
N HIS A 27 -22.54 5.69 1.83
CA HIS A 27 -23.79 6.46 1.82
C HIS A 27 -25.03 5.68 1.37
N SER A 28 -24.85 4.53 0.71
CA SER A 28 -25.95 3.65 0.30
C SER A 28 -26.04 2.42 1.21
N PRO A 29 -27.25 1.90 1.49
CA PRO A 29 -27.42 0.63 2.19
C PRO A 29 -26.64 -0.48 1.50
N ASN A 30 -25.87 -1.23 2.29
CA ASN A 30 -25.08 -2.35 1.81
C ASN A 30 -24.96 -3.41 2.91
N ARG A 31 -24.39 -4.57 2.55
CA ARG A 31 -24.35 -5.76 3.41
C ARG A 31 -23.02 -5.92 4.16
N LEU A 32 -22.14 -4.92 4.16
CA LEU A 32 -20.82 -5.02 4.80
C LEU A 32 -20.92 -5.25 6.32
N SER A 33 -21.97 -4.75 6.98
CA SER A 33 -22.24 -4.98 8.40
C SER A 33 -22.56 -6.44 8.73
N ASP A 34 -23.12 -7.17 7.76
CA ASP A 34 -23.62 -8.53 7.95
C ASP A 34 -22.53 -9.57 7.68
N LEU A 35 -21.42 -9.15 7.08
CA LEU A 35 -20.29 -10.02 6.80
C LEU A 35 -19.62 -10.42 8.11
N LYS A 36 -19.39 -11.73 8.26
CA LYS A 36 -18.59 -12.26 9.38
C LYS A 36 -17.21 -11.62 9.35
N PHE A 37 -16.76 -11.07 10.48
CA PHE A 37 -15.40 -10.57 10.62
C PHE A 37 -14.49 -11.74 10.96
N GLN A 38 -13.48 -11.98 10.12
CA GLN A 38 -12.43 -12.95 10.41
C GLN A 38 -11.13 -12.20 10.74
N SER A 39 -10.65 -12.36 11.97
CA SER A 39 -9.50 -11.60 12.50
C SER A 39 -8.18 -12.34 12.46
N GLU A 40 -8.20 -13.65 12.20
CA GLU A 40 -7.02 -14.50 12.46
C GLU A 40 -5.97 -14.38 11.35
N GLU A 41 -6.36 -14.11 10.10
CA GLU A 41 -5.46 -13.70 9.04
C GLU A 41 -6.13 -12.63 8.15
N ALA A 42 -5.51 -11.46 8.00
CA ALA A 42 -6.05 -10.38 7.16
C ALA A 42 -6.24 -10.79 5.68
N ASN A 43 -5.60 -11.88 5.27
CA ASN A 43 -5.56 -12.37 3.89
C ASN A 43 -6.60 -13.49 3.63
N THR A 44 -7.37 -13.90 4.64
CA THR A 44 -8.32 -15.03 4.57
C THR A 44 -9.78 -14.62 4.67
N ASP A 45 -10.13 -13.33 4.57
CA ASP A 45 -11.53 -12.89 4.63
C ASP A 45 -12.28 -13.20 3.32
N GLU A 46 -12.51 -14.49 3.07
CA GLU A 46 -13.17 -15.02 1.88
C GLU A 46 -14.55 -14.41 1.66
N HIS A 47 -15.31 -14.18 2.73
CA HIS A 47 -16.61 -13.53 2.64
C HIS A 47 -16.52 -12.09 2.13
N LEU A 48 -15.46 -11.38 2.52
CA LEU A 48 -15.20 -10.04 2.02
C LEU A 48 -14.78 -10.06 0.55
N LYS A 49 -13.94 -11.03 0.14
CA LYS A 49 -13.54 -11.21 -1.26
C LYS A 49 -14.73 -11.49 -2.16
N ILE A 50 -15.59 -12.45 -1.78
CA ILE A 50 -16.82 -12.77 -2.51
C ILE A 50 -17.75 -11.55 -2.59
N TYR A 51 -17.93 -10.83 -1.47
CA TYR A 51 -18.76 -9.62 -1.47
C TYR A 51 -18.25 -8.57 -2.47
N PHE A 52 -16.94 -8.28 -2.47
CA PHE A 52 -16.39 -7.29 -3.38
C PHE A 52 -16.30 -7.80 -4.83
N HIS A 53 -16.12 -9.10 -5.05
CA HIS A 53 -16.28 -9.71 -6.37
C HIS A 53 -17.65 -9.36 -6.96
N ASP A 54 -18.73 -9.63 -6.22
CA ASP A 54 -20.11 -9.38 -6.69
C ASP A 54 -20.41 -7.88 -6.80
N PHE A 55 -19.95 -7.09 -5.82
CA PHE A 55 -20.20 -5.65 -5.78
C PHE A 55 -19.50 -4.92 -6.94
N LEU A 56 -18.22 -5.21 -7.21
CA LEU A 56 -17.48 -4.57 -8.30
C LEU A 56 -17.90 -5.09 -9.67
N SER A 57 -18.38 -6.34 -9.76
CA SER A 57 -18.97 -6.88 -11.00
C SER A 57 -20.27 -6.16 -11.40
N THR A 58 -21.02 -5.65 -10.43
CA THR A 58 -22.26 -4.89 -10.67
C THR A 58 -22.01 -3.40 -10.88
N HIS A 59 -21.05 -2.83 -10.16
CA HIS A 59 -20.65 -1.42 -10.29
C HIS A 59 -19.38 -1.34 -11.12
N CYS A 60 -19.48 -1.62 -12.42
CA CYS A 60 -18.33 -1.92 -13.27
C CYS A 60 -17.77 -0.71 -14.04
N ASP A 61 -18.38 0.46 -13.91
CA ASP A 61 -17.98 1.69 -14.61
C ASP A 61 -18.15 2.91 -13.70
N ILE A 62 -17.92 4.11 -14.27
CA ILE A 62 -18.01 5.39 -13.57
C ILE A 62 -19.23 6.22 -14.01
N LEU A 63 -20.22 5.61 -14.66
CA LEU A 63 -21.34 6.35 -15.26
C LEU A 63 -22.25 7.01 -14.21
N GLU A 64 -22.29 6.45 -13.00
CA GLU A 64 -23.03 7.02 -11.87
C GLU A 64 -22.29 8.18 -11.19
N SER A 65 -21.04 8.45 -11.58
CA SER A 65 -20.27 9.55 -11.00
C SER A 65 -20.84 10.90 -11.43
N LYS A 66 -21.00 11.81 -10.47
CA LYS A 66 -21.41 13.21 -10.73
C LYS A 66 -20.23 14.10 -11.12
N LEU A 67 -19.02 13.56 -11.13
CA LEU A 67 -17.80 14.29 -11.44
C LEU A 67 -17.74 14.63 -12.93
N LYS A 68 -17.27 15.82 -13.24
CA LYS A 68 -17.02 16.31 -14.61
C LYS A 68 -15.54 16.32 -14.96
N HIS A 69 -14.69 16.56 -13.96
CA HIS A 69 -13.25 16.63 -14.15
C HIS A 69 -12.48 15.87 -13.07
N LEU A 70 -11.31 15.37 -13.46
CA LEU A 70 -10.26 14.92 -12.57
C LEU A 70 -9.04 15.83 -12.74
N ILE A 71 -8.51 16.35 -11.65
CA ILE A 71 -7.24 17.06 -11.61
C ILE A 71 -6.23 16.19 -10.85
N ILE A 72 -5.13 15.85 -11.51
CA ILE A 72 -4.00 15.15 -10.89
C ILE A 72 -2.86 16.15 -10.77
N LYS A 73 -2.46 16.47 -9.54
CA LYS A 73 -1.28 17.31 -9.26
C LYS A 73 -0.13 16.42 -8.81
N ILE A 74 0.98 16.46 -9.53
CA ILE A 74 2.21 15.73 -9.19
C ILE A 74 3.32 16.75 -9.05
N ASP A 75 3.76 16.98 -7.81
CA ASP A 75 4.75 18.01 -7.46
C ASP A 75 4.36 19.39 -8.01
N THR A 76 4.94 19.81 -9.15
CA THR A 76 4.66 21.10 -9.81
C THR A 76 3.80 20.98 -11.06
N GLU A 77 3.53 19.76 -11.51
CA GLU A 77 2.74 19.48 -12.71
C GLU A 77 1.28 19.28 -12.35
N GLU A 78 0.38 19.80 -13.19
CA GLU A 78 -1.06 19.63 -13.07
C GLU A 78 -1.62 19.08 -14.37
N HIS A 79 -2.42 18.02 -14.27
CA HIS A 79 -3.09 17.38 -15.38
C HIS A 79 -4.60 17.41 -15.17
N LEU A 80 -5.31 18.12 -16.06
CA LEU A 80 -6.76 18.14 -16.11
C LEU A 80 -7.27 17.09 -17.10
N ILE A 81 -8.20 16.25 -16.65
CA ILE A 81 -8.80 15.17 -17.42
C ILE A 81 -10.32 15.30 -17.38
N ASP A 82 -10.94 15.26 -18.56
CA ASP A 82 -12.40 15.20 -18.70
C ASP A 82 -12.90 13.78 -18.40
N ILE A 83 -13.88 13.66 -17.50
CA ILE A 83 -14.49 12.38 -17.13
C ILE A 83 -15.16 11.69 -18.34
N GLU A 84 -15.66 12.45 -19.32
CA GLU A 84 -16.22 11.87 -20.56
C GLU A 84 -15.19 10.98 -21.28
N SER A 85 -13.92 11.38 -21.27
CA SER A 85 -12.84 10.60 -21.90
C SER A 85 -12.58 9.24 -21.22
N LEU A 86 -13.02 9.10 -19.96
CA LEU A 86 -12.84 7.91 -19.14
C LEU A 86 -14.03 6.94 -19.23
N LYS A 87 -15.19 7.36 -19.77
CA LYS A 87 -16.40 6.52 -19.85
C LYS A 87 -16.27 5.27 -20.73
N LYS A 88 -15.27 5.24 -21.61
CA LYS A 88 -14.94 4.04 -22.40
C LYS A 88 -14.32 2.92 -21.55
N TYR A 89 -13.78 3.26 -20.37
CA TYR A 89 -13.19 2.29 -19.47
C TYR A 89 -14.27 1.56 -18.68
N LYS A 90 -14.15 0.24 -18.59
CA LYS A 90 -15.09 -0.61 -17.85
C LYS A 90 -14.39 -1.85 -17.30
N ILE A 91 -14.74 -2.24 -16.08
CA ILE A 91 -14.40 -3.53 -15.51
C ILE A 91 -15.31 -4.58 -16.18
N ILE A 92 -14.70 -5.52 -16.89
CA ILE A 92 -15.42 -6.58 -17.59
C ILE A 92 -15.39 -7.91 -16.84
N ASP A 93 -14.52 -8.03 -15.84
CA ASP A 93 -14.43 -9.22 -14.99
C ASP A 93 -13.73 -8.87 -13.68
N VAL A 94 -14.12 -9.54 -12.60
CA VAL A 94 -13.47 -9.46 -11.28
C VAL A 94 -13.10 -10.88 -10.89
N LEU A 95 -11.80 -11.14 -10.74
CA LEU A 95 -11.29 -12.49 -10.51
C LEU A 95 -10.77 -12.63 -9.09
N LEU A 96 -11.17 -13.71 -8.43
CA LEU A 96 -10.60 -14.20 -7.18
C LEU A 96 -9.25 -14.91 -7.45
N PRO A 97 -8.36 -14.99 -6.46
CA PRO A 97 -7.08 -15.73 -6.53
C PRO A 97 -7.19 -17.13 -7.15
N GLU A 98 -8.26 -17.84 -6.81
CA GLU A 98 -8.56 -19.22 -7.20
C GLU A 98 -9.00 -19.32 -8.65
N GLN A 99 -9.58 -18.24 -9.20
CA GLN A 99 -10.08 -18.17 -10.57
C GLN A 99 -8.98 -17.78 -11.58
N LEU A 100 -7.84 -17.28 -11.11
CA LEU A 100 -6.71 -16.90 -11.96
C LEU A 100 -6.03 -18.13 -12.59
N THR A 101 -5.96 -18.16 -13.91
CA THR A 101 -5.21 -19.19 -14.66
C THR A 101 -3.70 -19.09 -14.42
N PHE A 102 -2.98 -20.17 -14.68
CA PHE A 102 -1.51 -20.20 -14.57
C PHE A 102 -0.84 -19.11 -15.41
N GLU A 103 -1.28 -18.92 -16.66
CA GLU A 103 -0.75 -17.89 -17.56
C GLU A 103 -1.02 -16.47 -17.06
N GLN A 104 -2.19 -16.22 -16.46
CA GLN A 104 -2.47 -14.93 -15.81
C GLN A 104 -1.54 -14.73 -14.61
N LYS A 105 -1.43 -15.71 -13.70
CA LYS A 105 -0.52 -15.64 -12.54
C LYS A 105 0.92 -15.34 -12.97
N LYS A 106 1.39 -15.98 -14.04
CA LYS A 106 2.72 -15.76 -14.60
C LYS A 106 2.90 -14.34 -15.14
N ARG A 107 1.96 -13.83 -15.95
CA ARG A 107 2.01 -12.44 -16.44
C ARG A 107 2.02 -11.42 -15.31
N ILE A 108 1.29 -11.68 -14.23
CA ILE A 108 1.27 -10.80 -13.06
C ILE A 108 2.60 -10.86 -12.31
N SER A 109 3.19 -12.05 -12.16
CA SER A 109 4.51 -12.15 -11.52
C SER A 109 5.61 -11.48 -12.35
N GLU A 110 5.50 -11.51 -13.68
CA GLU A 110 6.45 -10.86 -14.58
C GLU A 110 6.31 -9.33 -14.60
N SER A 111 5.10 -8.79 -14.36
CA SER A 111 4.87 -7.34 -14.30
C SER A 111 5.21 -6.73 -12.94
N LYS A 112 5.19 -7.50 -11.85
CA LYS A 112 5.54 -7.05 -10.50
C LYS A 112 7.05 -7.26 -10.23
N LYS A 113 7.73 -6.23 -9.71
CA LYS A 113 9.12 -6.34 -9.20
C LYS A 113 9.22 -7.07 -7.85
N SER A 114 8.10 -7.21 -7.14
CA SER A 114 8.01 -7.89 -5.85
C SER A 114 7.78 -9.39 -6.01
N PHE A 115 8.07 -10.18 -4.97
CA PHE A 115 7.71 -11.60 -4.95
C PHE A 115 6.19 -11.74 -5.06
N TYR A 116 5.74 -12.36 -6.15
CA TYR A 116 4.32 -12.48 -6.47
C TYR A 116 3.54 -13.21 -5.36
N THR A 117 2.59 -12.49 -4.77
CA THR A 117 1.46 -13.08 -4.04
C THR A 117 0.19 -12.93 -4.84
N ASN A 118 -0.71 -13.90 -4.71
CA ASN A 118 -2.03 -13.78 -5.31
C ASN A 118 -2.76 -12.58 -4.66
N PRO A 119 -3.17 -11.58 -5.46
CA PRO A 119 -3.91 -10.42 -4.94
C PRO A 119 -5.31 -10.83 -4.50
N ASP A 120 -5.91 -10.11 -3.54
CA ASP A 120 -7.25 -10.45 -3.04
C ASP A 120 -8.32 -10.39 -4.13
N LEU A 121 -8.21 -9.43 -5.04
CA LEU A 121 -9.03 -9.33 -6.24
C LEU A 121 -8.16 -8.90 -7.43
N TYR A 122 -8.59 -9.31 -8.61
CA TYR A 122 -7.98 -8.93 -9.87
C TYR A 122 -9.02 -8.41 -10.85
N LEU A 123 -8.90 -7.13 -11.22
CA LEU A 123 -9.81 -6.46 -12.14
C LEU A 123 -9.33 -6.66 -13.56
N LYS A 124 -10.21 -7.14 -14.43
CA LYS A 124 -9.99 -7.13 -15.88
C LYS A 124 -10.73 -5.91 -16.44
N ILE A 125 -9.98 -4.99 -17.02
CA ILE A 125 -10.50 -3.68 -17.45
C ILE A 125 -10.32 -3.56 -18.96
N THR A 126 -11.30 -2.99 -19.66
CA THR A 126 -11.18 -2.66 -21.08
C THR A 126 -11.31 -1.15 -21.28
N ASP A 127 -10.62 -0.59 -22.27
CA ASP A 127 -10.91 0.76 -22.81
C ASP A 127 -11.69 0.71 -24.13
N GLY A 128 -12.21 -0.47 -24.50
CA GLY A 128 -12.84 -0.78 -25.78
C GLY A 128 -11.89 -1.36 -26.84
N ILE A 129 -10.57 -1.19 -26.66
CA ILE A 129 -9.54 -1.65 -27.62
C ILE A 129 -8.57 -2.63 -26.96
N ASN A 130 -8.11 -2.30 -25.76
CA ASN A 130 -7.09 -3.00 -25.01
C ASN A 130 -7.69 -3.61 -23.74
N ILE A 131 -7.11 -4.72 -23.29
CA ILE A 131 -7.41 -5.31 -21.99
C ILE A 131 -6.26 -5.03 -21.03
N TYR A 132 -6.62 -4.52 -19.86
CA TYR A 132 -5.74 -4.23 -18.73
C TYR A 132 -6.11 -5.10 -17.56
N PHE A 133 -5.16 -5.21 -16.64
CA PHE A 133 -5.35 -5.99 -15.45
C PHE A 133 -4.74 -5.28 -14.24
N GLU A 134 -5.54 -5.14 -13.18
CA GLU A 134 -5.17 -4.37 -12.00
C GLU A 134 -5.51 -5.15 -10.74
N SER A 135 -4.56 -5.21 -9.80
CA SER A 135 -4.77 -5.89 -8.52
C SER A 135 -5.34 -4.95 -7.45
N VAL A 136 -6.17 -5.52 -6.59
CA VAL A 136 -6.78 -4.82 -5.46
C VAL A 136 -6.58 -5.65 -4.21
N GLU A 137 -6.07 -4.99 -3.17
CA GLU A 137 -5.89 -5.54 -1.84
C GLU A 137 -7.09 -5.17 -0.96
N LEU A 138 -7.59 -6.13 -0.19
CA LEU A 138 -8.67 -5.90 0.77
C LEU A 138 -8.08 -5.88 2.18
N LYS A 139 -8.42 -4.84 2.95
CA LYS A 139 -8.03 -4.74 4.35
C LYS A 139 -9.25 -4.49 5.22
N SER A 140 -9.34 -5.16 6.36
CA SER A 140 -10.48 -5.06 7.27
C SER A 140 -9.98 -4.98 8.71
N THR A 141 -10.52 -4.05 9.49
CA THR A 141 -10.15 -3.85 10.90
C THR A 141 -11.36 -3.46 11.74
N LYS A 142 -11.39 -3.87 13.00
CA LYS A 142 -12.35 -3.35 14.00
C LYS A 142 -11.84 -2.07 14.66
N ASP A 143 -10.53 -1.98 14.83
CA ASP A 143 -9.89 -0.86 15.53
C ASP A 143 -9.38 0.16 14.52
N ASP A 144 -8.12 0.08 14.14
CA ASP A 144 -7.49 1.04 13.24
C ASP A 144 -6.31 0.41 12.50
N THR A 145 -5.33 -0.09 13.26
CA THR A 145 -4.10 -0.62 12.71
C THR A 145 -4.08 -2.13 12.68
N ILE A 146 -3.56 -2.71 11.60
CA ILE A 146 -3.31 -4.15 11.45
C ILE A 146 -1.91 -4.35 10.87
N PRO A 147 -1.31 -5.54 11.06
CA PRO A 147 -0.14 -5.92 10.27
C PRO A 147 -0.48 -5.83 8.77
N GLY A 148 0.37 -5.14 8.01
CA GLY A 148 0.28 -5.14 6.56
C GLY A 148 0.74 -6.46 5.95
N SER A 149 0.76 -6.50 4.62
CA SER A 149 1.36 -7.58 3.85
C SER A 149 2.88 -7.53 3.96
N SER A 150 3.57 -8.65 3.66
CA SER A 150 5.05 -8.70 3.72
C SER A 150 5.64 -7.66 2.78
N ILE A 151 6.70 -6.96 3.22
CA ILE A 151 7.36 -5.93 2.41
C ILE A 151 7.82 -6.45 1.05
N GLN A 152 8.20 -7.73 1.00
CA GLN A 152 8.65 -8.42 -0.21
C GLN A 152 7.52 -8.71 -1.20
N GLN A 153 6.26 -8.59 -0.78
CA GLN A 153 5.06 -8.98 -1.52
C GLN A 153 4.20 -7.77 -1.92
N VAL A 154 4.34 -6.65 -1.21
CA VAL A 154 3.56 -5.43 -1.42
C VAL A 154 4.01 -4.69 -2.68
N SER A 155 3.04 -4.27 -3.49
CA SER A 155 3.25 -3.20 -4.46
C SER A 155 2.79 -1.86 -3.82
N PRO A 156 3.66 -0.84 -3.72
CA PRO A 156 3.31 0.43 -3.06
C PRO A 156 2.08 1.12 -3.65
N TYR A 157 1.87 0.97 -4.97
CA TYR A 157 0.81 1.60 -5.73
C TYR A 157 -0.33 0.64 -6.07
N GLU A 158 -0.42 -0.49 -5.38
CA GLU A 158 -1.59 -1.36 -5.44
C GLU A 158 -2.80 -0.68 -4.79
N TRP A 159 -3.97 -0.83 -5.41
CA TRP A 159 -5.21 -0.29 -4.87
C TRP A 159 -5.61 -1.05 -3.61
N VAL A 160 -6.05 -0.32 -2.61
CA VAL A 160 -6.58 -0.86 -1.36
C VAL A 160 -8.03 -0.43 -1.20
N ILE A 161 -8.89 -1.38 -0.85
CA ILE A 161 -10.17 -1.10 -0.20
C ILE A 161 -10.02 -1.46 1.27
N PHE A 162 -10.02 -0.45 2.14
CA PHE A 162 -9.87 -0.61 3.58
C PHE A 162 -11.24 -0.42 4.26
N ILE A 163 -11.68 -1.42 5.00
CA ILE A 163 -12.94 -1.46 5.71
C ILE A 163 -12.67 -1.34 7.22
N LYS A 164 -13.30 -0.34 7.86
CA LYS A 164 -13.37 -0.23 9.31
C LYS A 164 -14.74 -0.67 9.80
N ARG A 165 -14.77 -1.77 10.56
CA ARG A 165 -15.97 -2.36 11.15
C ARG A 165 -16.18 -1.81 12.57
N GLY A 166 -16.82 -0.65 12.65
CA GLY A 166 -17.26 -0.08 13.92
C GLY A 166 -18.49 -0.79 14.49
N LYS A 167 -18.78 -0.55 15.77
CA LYS A 167 -19.99 -1.09 16.43
C LYS A 167 -21.29 -0.52 15.84
N GLU A 168 -21.26 0.75 15.43
CA GLU A 168 -22.44 1.48 14.94
C GLU A 168 -22.47 1.61 13.42
N LYS A 169 -21.29 1.71 12.78
CA LYS A 169 -21.17 1.92 11.34
C LYS A 169 -19.95 1.19 10.78
N VAL A 170 -20.14 0.59 9.60
CA VAL A 170 -19.03 0.18 8.73
C VAL A 170 -18.66 1.36 7.83
N THR A 171 -17.37 1.69 7.80
CA THR A 171 -16.84 2.77 6.95
C THR A 171 -15.80 2.19 6.01
N VAL A 172 -15.77 2.68 4.78
CA VAL A 172 -14.83 2.25 3.74
C VAL A 172 -13.95 3.43 3.34
N ALA A 173 -12.68 3.16 3.06
CA ALA A 173 -11.75 4.10 2.46
C ALA A 173 -10.94 3.39 1.37
N THR A 174 -10.70 4.07 0.26
CA THR A 174 -9.91 3.59 -0.88
C THR A 174 -8.69 4.46 -1.09
N GLY A 175 -7.65 3.88 -1.67
CA GLY A 175 -6.40 4.58 -2.02
C GLY A 175 -5.28 3.60 -2.34
N PHE A 176 -4.05 4.07 -2.44
CA PHE A 176 -2.90 3.21 -2.65
C PHE A 176 -2.39 2.60 -1.35
N TYR A 177 -1.77 1.42 -1.43
CA TYR A 177 -1.22 0.72 -0.26
C TYR A 177 -0.25 1.59 0.54
N ILE A 178 0.64 2.33 -0.13
CA ILE A 178 1.59 3.24 0.51
C ILE A 178 0.91 4.32 1.39
N ASN A 179 -0.31 4.73 1.04
CA ASN A 179 -1.09 5.73 1.78
C ASN A 179 -1.65 5.15 3.09
N THR A 180 -1.65 3.82 3.24
CA THR A 180 -2.10 3.14 4.46
C THR A 180 -0.98 2.95 5.49
N ILE A 181 0.28 3.07 5.09
CA ILE A 181 1.45 2.81 5.94
C ILE A 181 1.61 3.91 7.00
N THR A 182 1.65 3.52 8.26
CA THR A 182 1.65 4.39 9.45
C THR A 182 2.99 5.00 9.85
N GLU A 183 4.11 4.60 9.23
CA GLU A 183 5.52 4.86 9.65
C GLU A 183 6.06 3.92 10.73
N LYS A 184 5.24 3.03 11.31
CA LYS A 184 5.72 2.04 12.28
C LYS A 184 6.07 0.71 11.60
N LEU A 185 7.32 0.28 11.77
CA LEU A 185 7.72 -1.11 11.57
C LEU A 185 7.78 -1.82 12.91
N PRO A 186 6.89 -2.79 13.18
CA PRO A 186 7.13 -3.72 14.26
C PRO A 186 8.44 -4.47 13.96
N PHE A 187 9.24 -4.70 15.00
CA PHE A 187 10.51 -5.40 14.87
C PHE A 187 10.28 -6.77 14.20
N PRO A 188 10.98 -7.08 13.10
CA PRO A 188 10.74 -8.30 12.35
C PRO A 188 11.28 -9.52 13.11
N ASP A 189 10.38 -10.39 13.61
CA ASP A 189 10.69 -11.80 13.91
C ASP A 189 10.65 -12.66 12.61
N ARG A 190 10.16 -12.07 11.50
CA ARG A 190 10.02 -12.61 10.13
C ARG A 190 10.13 -11.45 9.13
N SER A 191 10.13 -11.71 7.81
CA SER A 191 10.10 -10.66 6.77
C SER A 191 9.18 -9.50 7.19
N PRO A 192 9.68 -8.25 7.24
CA PRO A 192 8.98 -7.18 7.90
C PRO A 192 7.64 -6.90 7.24
N ARG A 193 6.65 -6.59 8.06
CA ARG A 193 5.32 -6.18 7.65
C ARG A 193 5.11 -4.76 8.16
N PRO A 194 5.01 -3.74 7.29
CA PRO A 194 4.68 -2.40 7.76
C PRO A 194 3.33 -2.42 8.46
N GLN A 195 3.17 -1.63 9.51
CA GLN A 195 1.85 -1.44 10.11
C GLN A 195 1.02 -0.53 9.19
N VAL A 196 -0.16 -1.02 8.79
CA VAL A 196 -1.12 -0.25 8.00
C VAL A 196 -2.28 0.21 8.89
N GLY A 197 -2.84 1.38 8.60
CA GLY A 197 -3.86 2.03 9.43
C GLY A 197 -5.00 2.63 8.61
N PHE A 198 -6.23 2.40 9.05
CA PHE A 198 -7.41 2.97 8.40
C PHE A 198 -7.46 4.49 8.55
N LYS A 199 -7.18 5.00 9.76
CA LYS A 199 -7.09 6.45 10.01
C LYS A 199 -5.94 7.11 9.25
N THR A 200 -4.86 6.39 8.99
CA THR A 200 -3.75 6.88 8.16
C THR A 200 -4.22 7.14 6.73
N LEU A 201 -4.92 6.18 6.13
CA LEU A 201 -5.51 6.36 4.80
C LEU A 201 -6.54 7.50 4.78
N LEU A 202 -7.40 7.59 5.81
CA LEU A 202 -8.37 8.69 5.90
C LEU A 202 -7.71 10.05 6.02
N ALA A 203 -6.65 10.18 6.83
CA ALA A 203 -5.90 11.42 6.96
C ALA A 203 -5.28 11.82 5.63
N TRP A 204 -4.65 10.87 4.94
CA TRP A 204 -4.10 11.09 3.60
C TRP A 204 -5.19 11.53 2.61
N ASN A 205 -6.32 10.82 2.56
CA ASN A 205 -7.43 11.17 1.68
C ASN A 205 -7.99 12.57 1.99
N LYS A 206 -8.11 12.95 3.26
CA LYS A 206 -8.59 14.29 3.66
C LYS A 206 -7.67 15.40 3.17
N GLU A 207 -6.37 15.16 3.18
CA GLU A 207 -5.35 16.16 2.83
C GLU A 207 -5.15 16.26 1.31
N TYR A 208 -5.09 15.10 0.64
CA TYR A 208 -4.64 14.98 -0.76
C TYR A 208 -5.74 14.59 -1.76
N ARG A 209 -6.97 14.29 -1.31
CA ARG A 209 -8.12 13.98 -2.18
C ARG A 209 -9.31 14.87 -1.87
N LYS A 210 -9.58 15.84 -2.73
CA LYS A 210 -10.61 16.87 -2.52
C LYS A 210 -11.64 16.85 -3.64
N VAL A 211 -12.89 17.15 -3.31
CA VAL A 211 -13.97 17.30 -4.28
C VAL A 211 -14.63 18.66 -4.11
N GLU A 212 -14.55 19.47 -5.17
CA GLU A 212 -15.12 20.81 -5.23
C GLU A 212 -15.67 21.05 -6.64
N ASN A 213 -16.87 21.60 -6.76
CA ASN A 213 -17.49 21.95 -8.05
C ASN A 213 -17.44 20.83 -9.10
N ASP A 214 -17.94 19.63 -8.75
CA ASP A 214 -17.92 18.42 -9.58
C ASP A 214 -16.51 17.99 -10.06
N THR A 215 -15.44 18.47 -9.40
CA THR A 215 -14.05 18.19 -9.77
C THR A 215 -13.36 17.43 -8.64
N LEU A 216 -12.84 16.24 -8.96
CA LEU A 216 -12.00 15.46 -8.06
C LEU A 216 -10.55 15.90 -8.25
N THR A 217 -9.90 16.35 -7.20
CA THR A 217 -8.48 16.69 -7.19
C THR A 217 -7.71 15.67 -6.37
N ILE A 218 -6.68 15.07 -6.97
CA ILE A 218 -5.72 14.17 -6.31
C ILE A 218 -4.34 14.83 -6.33
N GLU A 219 -3.74 15.02 -5.17
CA GLU A 219 -2.42 15.60 -5.02
C GLU A 219 -1.42 14.50 -4.63
N SER A 220 -0.32 14.40 -5.35
CA SER A 220 0.78 13.48 -5.07
C SER A 220 2.07 14.26 -4.96
N ILE A 221 2.66 14.26 -3.78
CA ILE A 221 3.96 14.90 -3.53
C ILE A 221 4.99 13.78 -3.39
N THR A 222 5.98 13.76 -4.27
CA THR A 222 6.96 12.67 -4.35
C THR A 222 7.74 12.52 -3.03
N ASP A 223 8.08 13.64 -2.38
CA ASP A 223 8.85 13.65 -1.14
C ASP A 223 8.13 12.98 0.04
N ILE A 224 6.80 13.09 0.13
CA ILE A 224 6.01 12.53 1.24
C ILE A 224 6.11 11.00 1.28
N ASN A 225 6.26 10.38 0.12
CA ASN A 225 6.34 8.94 0.00
C ASN A 225 7.78 8.42 0.01
N LYS A 226 8.80 9.28 0.06
CA LYS A 226 10.20 8.88 -0.10
C LYS A 226 10.65 7.88 0.96
N ASP A 227 10.35 8.14 2.23
CA ASP A 227 10.73 7.25 3.33
C ASP A 227 9.95 5.94 3.30
N LYS A 228 8.66 6.00 2.93
CA LYS A 228 7.83 4.81 2.73
C LYS A 228 8.31 3.97 1.54
N ILE A 229 8.75 4.60 0.46
CA ILE A 229 9.34 3.90 -0.70
C ILE A 229 10.66 3.28 -0.28
N LYS A 230 11.55 4.02 0.40
CA LYS A 230 12.83 3.51 0.89
C LYS A 230 12.61 2.27 1.76
N LEU A 231 11.66 2.35 2.68
CA LEU A 231 11.23 1.22 3.48
C LEU A 231 10.83 0.03 2.59
N LEU A 232 9.94 0.23 1.61
CA LEU A 232 9.44 -0.86 0.76
C LEU A 232 10.50 -1.44 -0.19
N THR A 233 11.53 -0.68 -0.57
CA THR A 233 12.57 -1.12 -1.52
C THR A 233 13.83 -1.64 -0.85
N ASP A 234 14.23 -1.08 0.28
CA ASP A 234 15.42 -1.45 1.04
C ASP A 234 15.14 -1.31 2.55
N TRP A 235 14.34 -2.25 3.04
CA TRP A 235 13.94 -2.28 4.44
C TRP A 235 15.14 -2.55 5.37
N GLN A 236 16.19 -3.21 4.89
CA GLN A 236 17.37 -3.52 5.70
C GLN A 236 18.20 -2.25 5.95
N ASP A 237 18.43 -1.42 4.93
CA ASP A 237 19.08 -0.12 5.10
C ASP A 237 18.21 0.85 5.92
N TYR A 238 16.89 0.82 5.71
CA TYR A 238 15.97 1.62 6.52
C TYR A 238 16.09 1.27 8.01
N LEU A 239 16.01 -0.02 8.36
CA LEU A 239 16.14 -0.46 9.76
C LEU A 239 17.54 -0.23 10.33
N SER A 240 18.59 -0.44 9.55
CA SER A 240 19.97 -0.21 10.01
C SER A 240 20.20 1.28 10.33
N SER A 241 19.62 2.18 9.54
CA SER A 241 19.62 3.62 9.79
C SER A 241 18.89 3.97 11.08
N GLU A 242 17.66 3.44 11.29
CA GLU A 242 16.92 3.65 12.55
C GLU A 242 17.69 3.11 13.76
N TRP A 243 18.34 1.95 13.64
CA TRP A 243 19.11 1.36 14.73
C TRP A 243 20.37 2.17 15.03
N LEU A 244 20.99 2.76 14.02
CA LEU A 244 22.10 3.68 14.19
C LEU A 244 21.67 4.91 15.00
N GLU A 245 20.50 5.50 14.72
CA GLU A 245 19.96 6.60 15.52
C GLU A 245 19.74 6.21 16.99
N ILE A 246 19.26 4.99 17.25
CA ILE A 246 19.12 4.45 18.62
C ILE A 246 20.47 4.35 19.34
N ILE A 247 21.52 3.93 18.62
CA ILE A 247 22.89 3.82 19.15
C ILE A 247 23.46 5.21 19.44
N LEU A 248 23.26 6.19 18.55
CA LEU A 248 23.79 7.54 18.66
C LEU A 248 23.00 8.44 19.64
N SER A 249 21.78 8.05 20.01
CA SER A 249 20.95 8.79 20.97
C SER A 249 21.64 8.94 22.33
N VAL A 250 21.80 10.19 22.76
CA VAL A 250 22.38 10.55 24.07
C VAL A 250 21.37 10.48 25.22
N ASP A 251 20.08 10.57 24.90
CA ASP A 251 19.02 10.59 25.90
C ASP A 251 18.49 9.19 26.21
N LYS A 252 18.36 8.89 27.51
CA LYS A 252 17.70 7.66 27.97
C LYS A 252 16.18 7.86 28.00
N LYS A 253 15.46 7.13 27.14
CA LYS A 253 14.00 7.18 27.12
C LYS A 253 13.41 6.43 28.33
N LYS A 254 12.45 7.05 29.02
CA LYS A 254 11.66 6.41 30.08
C LYS A 254 10.77 5.36 29.41
N ASN A 255 10.94 4.08 29.76
CA ASN A 255 10.28 2.90 29.15
C ASN A 255 10.85 2.43 27.80
N GLU A 256 12.17 2.52 27.65
CA GLU A 256 12.84 2.01 26.46
C GLU A 256 12.74 0.47 26.32
N LYS A 257 12.53 0.00 25.09
CA LYS A 257 12.46 -1.44 24.79
C LYS A 257 13.80 -2.12 25.08
N TRP A 258 13.76 -3.36 25.56
CA TRP A 258 14.97 -4.15 25.87
C TRP A 258 15.94 -4.24 24.68
N PHE A 259 15.41 -4.29 23.44
CA PHE A 259 16.18 -4.37 22.21
C PHE A 259 17.14 -3.19 22.04
N ASN A 260 16.71 -1.97 22.33
CA ASN A 260 17.56 -0.78 22.22
C ASN A 260 18.79 -0.89 23.13
N ASN A 261 18.64 -1.53 24.30
CA ASN A 261 19.78 -1.79 25.17
C ASN A 261 20.68 -2.90 24.61
N THR A 262 20.10 -3.92 23.97
CA THR A 262 20.86 -4.99 23.31
C THR A 262 21.67 -4.47 22.14
N ILE A 263 21.11 -3.63 21.26
CA ILE A 263 21.84 -3.09 20.10
C ILE A 263 22.97 -2.15 20.54
N ARG A 264 22.78 -1.37 21.61
CA ARG A 264 23.87 -0.56 22.20
C ARG A 264 24.97 -1.43 22.81
N LYS A 265 24.62 -2.51 23.50
CA LYS A 265 25.62 -3.48 24.01
C LYS A 265 26.39 -4.16 22.88
N LEU A 266 25.72 -4.49 21.77
CA LEU A 266 26.38 -5.01 20.57
C LEU A 266 27.36 -3.98 20.00
N ALA A 267 26.92 -2.72 19.85
CA ALA A 267 27.76 -1.64 19.34
C ALA A 267 29.01 -1.42 20.23
N LEU A 268 28.87 -1.41 21.55
CA LEU A 268 30.00 -1.31 22.47
C LEU A 268 30.98 -2.48 22.30
N LYS A 269 30.48 -3.71 22.22
CA LYS A 269 31.34 -4.89 21.98
C LYS A 269 32.05 -4.84 20.62
N LEU A 270 31.39 -4.32 19.59
CA LEU A 270 31.99 -4.14 18.27
C LEU A 270 33.09 -3.08 18.30
N LEU A 271 32.86 -1.95 18.98
CA LEU A 271 33.87 -0.91 19.19
C LEU A 271 35.07 -1.43 19.98
N GLU A 272 34.83 -2.13 21.09
CA GLU A 272 35.88 -2.76 21.89
C GLU A 272 36.72 -3.78 21.09
N HIS A 273 36.10 -4.50 20.16
CA HIS A 273 36.80 -5.41 19.26
C HIS A 273 37.60 -4.62 18.22
N ASN A 274 37.00 -3.62 17.58
CA ASN A 274 37.62 -2.75 16.59
C ASN A 274 38.84 -2.00 17.13
N ASP A 275 38.80 -1.54 18.38
CA ASP A 275 39.91 -0.84 19.04
C ASP A 275 41.13 -1.74 19.27
N ARG A 276 40.95 -3.06 19.25
CA ARG A 276 42.03 -4.06 19.39
C ARG A 276 42.60 -4.52 18.05
N MET A 277 41.97 -4.13 16.93
CA MET A 277 42.36 -4.52 15.59
C MET A 277 43.37 -3.55 14.98
N THR A 278 44.27 -4.09 14.18
CA THR A 278 45.12 -3.33 13.27
C THR A 278 44.30 -2.78 12.09
N GLU A 279 44.81 -1.76 11.39
CA GLU A 279 44.12 -1.20 10.21
C GLU A 279 43.87 -2.25 9.12
N ASN A 280 44.81 -3.18 8.91
CA ASN A 280 44.63 -4.25 7.92
C ASN A 280 43.50 -5.22 8.30
N GLU A 281 43.36 -5.53 9.59
CA GLU A 281 42.25 -6.36 10.09
C GLU A 281 40.91 -5.62 9.96
N LYS A 282 40.87 -4.30 10.20
CA LYS A 282 39.67 -3.48 10.03
C LYS A 282 39.20 -3.45 8.58
N GLU A 283 40.12 -3.27 7.62
CA GLU A 283 39.78 -3.34 6.20
C GLU A 283 39.30 -4.73 5.79
N THR A 284 39.93 -5.77 6.31
CA THR A 284 39.49 -7.16 6.08
C THR A 284 38.06 -7.39 6.62
N LEU A 285 37.75 -6.88 7.82
CA LEU A 285 36.40 -6.95 8.38
C LEU A 285 35.39 -6.19 7.53
N ARG A 286 35.70 -4.97 7.08
CA ARG A 286 34.81 -4.19 6.19
C ARG A 286 34.53 -4.93 4.89
N TYR A 287 35.56 -5.46 4.25
CA TYR A 287 35.41 -6.26 3.03
C TYR A 287 34.52 -7.49 3.26
N ASN A 288 34.74 -8.21 4.36
CA ASN A 288 33.93 -9.38 4.69
C ASN A 288 32.47 -9.01 4.96
N LEU A 289 32.20 -7.90 5.66
CA LEU A 289 30.83 -7.43 5.90
C LEU A 289 30.13 -7.05 4.60
N LEU A 290 30.79 -6.29 3.71
CA LEU A 290 30.24 -5.92 2.40
C LEU A 290 29.92 -7.14 1.54
N LYS A 291 30.72 -8.21 1.64
CA LYS A 291 30.49 -9.46 0.92
C LYS A 291 29.27 -10.25 1.45
N LEU A 292 28.93 -10.07 2.72
CA LEU A 292 27.88 -10.84 3.41
C LEU A 292 26.51 -10.15 3.38
N ILE A 293 26.44 -8.89 2.96
CA ILE A 293 25.18 -8.17 2.75
C ILE A 293 24.71 -8.46 1.31
N GLU A 294 23.51 -9.03 1.18
CA GLU A 294 22.84 -9.31 -0.10
C GLU A 294 21.97 -8.13 -0.56
#